data_AF-A0A848UHA7-F1
#
_entry.id   AF-A0A848UHA7-F1
#
_cell.length_a   1.000
_cell.length_b   1.000
_cell.length_c   1.000
_cell.angle_alpha   90.00
_cell.angle_beta   90.00
_cell.angle_gamma   90.00
#
_symmetry.space_group_name_H-M   'P 1'
#
loop_
_entity.id
_entity.type
_entity.pdbx_description
1 polymer ?
#
loop_
_entity_poly.entity_id
_entity_poly.type
_entity_poly.pdbx_seq_one_letter_code
_entity_poly.pdbx_strand_id
1 'polypeptide(L)'
;MPLFEFTNKTQYGQLRKRIVHNESSQFTIKRGFGDFVAVRPFKYMSNSPYTPGLTRVNGKLYMIPDWVEVLPETTIKDIKAFEEETRGRKKGSKKVDNPTEWRFESKSDPGSYYVVKQISDYKVSCTCSGQYRAKDRKCRHMKEVMGELGIK
;
A
#
# COMPACT_ATOMS: atom_id res chain seq x y z
N MET A 1 2.32 -22.57 -8.96
CA MET A 1 1.04 -23.31 -9.08
C MET A 1 0.07 -22.63 -8.13
N PRO A 2 -1.20 -22.44 -8.50
CA PRO A 2 -2.05 -21.50 -7.79
C PRO A 2 -2.47 -22.02 -6.41
N LEU A 3 -2.35 -21.16 -5.41
CA LEU A 3 -3.03 -21.33 -4.12
C LEU A 3 -4.45 -20.79 -4.23
N PHE A 4 -5.38 -21.42 -3.52
CA PHE A 4 -6.75 -20.99 -3.42
C PHE A 4 -7.15 -20.77 -1.97
N GLU A 5 -7.91 -19.70 -1.70
CA GLU A 5 -8.63 -19.54 -0.46
C GLU A 5 -10.01 -20.17 -0.64
N PHE A 6 -10.20 -21.29 0.05
CA PHE A 6 -11.45 -22.02 0.12
C PHE A 6 -12.25 -21.56 1.33
N THR A 7 -13.47 -21.09 1.11
CA THR A 7 -14.39 -20.65 2.16
C THR A 7 -15.66 -21.48 2.11
N ASN A 8 -16.05 -22.07 3.23
CA ASN A 8 -17.30 -22.80 3.35
C ASN A 8 -18.01 -22.53 4.68
N LYS A 9 -19.32 -22.81 4.74
CA LYS A 9 -20.07 -22.77 6.01
C LYS A 9 -19.80 -24.03 6.84
N THR A 10 -19.61 -23.84 8.15
CA THR A 10 -19.59 -24.94 9.12
C THR A 10 -21.00 -25.41 9.44
N GLN A 11 -21.13 -26.53 10.15
CA GLN A 11 -22.43 -27.03 10.64
C GLN A 11 -23.19 -26.00 11.48
N TYR A 12 -22.47 -25.10 12.17
CA TYR A 12 -23.02 -24.02 12.98
C TYR A 12 -23.22 -22.71 12.21
N GLY A 13 -23.11 -22.72 10.88
CA GLY A 13 -23.34 -21.55 10.02
C GLY A 13 -22.21 -20.53 9.95
N GLN A 14 -21.08 -20.75 10.65
CA GLN A 14 -19.92 -19.85 10.59
C GLN A 14 -19.10 -20.07 9.32
N LEU A 15 -18.47 -19.01 8.80
CA LEU A 15 -17.57 -19.12 7.64
C LEU A 15 -16.18 -19.59 8.09
N ARG A 16 -15.72 -20.70 7.52
CA ARG A 16 -14.36 -21.20 7.71
C ARG A 16 -13.55 -20.99 6.44
N LYS A 17 -12.36 -20.41 6.60
CA LYS A 17 -11.40 -20.17 5.52
C LYS A 17 -10.23 -21.15 5.64
N ARG A 18 -9.76 -21.67 4.50
CA ARG A 18 -8.56 -22.52 4.40
C ARG A 18 -7.80 -22.17 3.15
N ILE A 19 -6.48 -22.25 3.21
CA ILE A 19 -5.61 -22.12 2.03
C ILE A 19 -5.36 -23.54 1.53
N VAL A 20 -5.56 -23.77 0.24
CA VAL A 20 -5.43 -25.09 -0.40
C VAL A 20 -4.53 -24.95 -1.62
N HIS A 21 -3.60 -25.89 -1.77
CA HIS A 21 -2.81 -26.04 -2.98
C HIS A 21 -3.56 -26.90 -4.00
N ASN A 22 -3.50 -26.52 -5.26
CA ASN A 22 -3.99 -27.33 -6.36
C ASN A 22 -2.94 -27.34 -7.48
N GLU A 23 -2.70 -28.52 -8.04
CA GLU A 23 -1.73 -28.71 -9.11
C GLU A 23 -2.17 -28.01 -10.41
N SER A 24 -3.48 -27.95 -10.64
CA SER A 24 -4.07 -27.32 -11.81
C SER A 24 -4.76 -25.98 -11.50
N SER A 25 -4.98 -25.17 -12.53
CA SER A 25 -5.78 -23.94 -12.43
C SER A 25 -7.27 -24.20 -12.25
N GLN A 26 -7.73 -25.43 -12.53
CA GLN A 26 -9.14 -25.82 -12.40
C GLN A 26 -9.40 -26.34 -10.99
N PHE A 27 -10.32 -25.69 -10.27
CA PHE A 27 -10.69 -26.11 -8.92
C PHE A 27 -12.05 -26.83 -8.94
N THR A 28 -12.04 -28.13 -8.63
CA THR A 28 -13.26 -28.95 -8.57
C THR A 28 -13.75 -29.07 -7.14
N ILE A 29 -15.00 -28.69 -6.90
CA ILE A 29 -15.64 -28.73 -5.58
C ILE A 29 -16.35 -30.09 -5.42
N LYS A 30 -15.95 -30.88 -4.42
CA LYS A 30 -16.65 -32.12 -4.06
C LYS A 30 -17.95 -31.83 -3.29
N ARG A 31 -18.88 -32.79 -3.25
CA ARG A 31 -20.10 -32.69 -2.42
C ARG A 31 -19.75 -32.71 -0.93
N GLY A 32 -20.57 -32.08 -0.09
CA GLY A 32 -20.47 -32.15 1.37
C GLY A 32 -19.96 -30.89 2.09
N PHE A 33 -19.80 -29.75 1.39
CA PHE A 33 -19.32 -28.50 1.99
C PHE A 33 -20.44 -27.52 2.44
N GLY A 34 -21.70 -27.98 2.42
CA GLY A 34 -22.87 -27.20 2.80
C GLY A 34 -23.38 -26.26 1.70
N ASP A 35 -24.31 -25.38 2.07
CA ASP A 35 -25.07 -24.53 1.13
C ASP A 35 -24.25 -23.38 0.52
N PHE A 36 -23.07 -23.09 1.09
CA PHE A 36 -22.21 -22.01 0.63
C PHE A 36 -20.76 -22.47 0.52
N VAL A 37 -20.23 -22.32 -0.69
CA VAL A 37 -18.83 -22.54 -1.02
C VAL A 37 -18.36 -21.40 -1.90
N ALA A 38 -17.22 -20.80 -1.53
CA ALA A 38 -16.54 -19.80 -2.34
C ALA A 38 -15.06 -20.18 -2.47
N VAL A 39 -14.54 -20.02 -3.69
CA VAL A 39 -13.15 -20.29 -4.02
C VAL A 39 -12.60 -19.08 -4.75
N ARG A 40 -11.45 -18.58 -4.28
CA ARG A 40 -10.74 -17.49 -4.94
C ARG A 40 -9.24 -17.77 -5.00
N PRO A 41 -8.53 -17.32 -6.05
CA PRO A 41 -7.08 -17.34 -6.05
C PRO A 41 -6.53 -16.59 -4.83
N PHE A 42 -5.49 -17.13 -4.21
CA PHE A 42 -4.88 -16.60 -3.01
C PHE A 42 -3.40 -16.31 -3.23
N LYS A 43 -2.92 -15.22 -2.62
CA LYS A 43 -1.51 -14.90 -2.50
C LYS A 43 -1.22 -14.45 -1.08
N TYR A 44 -0.10 -14.89 -0.52
CA TYR A 44 0.42 -14.34 0.74
C TYR A 44 0.84 -12.90 0.52
N MET A 45 0.67 -12.04 1.53
CA MET A 45 1.12 -10.65 1.46
C MET A 45 2.29 -10.46 2.40
N SER A 46 3.39 -9.94 1.88
CA SER A 46 4.52 -9.48 2.68
C SER A 46 4.16 -8.15 3.34
N ASN A 47 4.32 -8.04 4.65
CA ASN A 47 4.20 -6.80 5.40
C ASN A 47 5.53 -6.03 5.45
N SER A 48 6.64 -6.71 5.19
CA SER A 48 7.96 -6.11 5.21
C SER A 48 8.33 -5.46 3.87
N PRO A 49 9.00 -4.29 3.86
CA PRO A 49 9.48 -3.63 2.65
C PRO A 49 10.63 -4.40 1.96
N TYR A 50 11.19 -5.41 2.60
CA TYR A 50 12.24 -6.25 2.02
C TYR A 50 11.65 -7.31 1.09
N THR A 51 12.46 -7.76 0.11
CA THR A 51 12.06 -8.83 -0.79
C THR A 51 11.71 -10.10 0.00
N PRO A 52 10.49 -10.65 -0.15
CA PRO A 52 10.11 -11.83 0.60
C PRO A 52 10.88 -13.05 0.11
N GLY A 53 11.32 -13.87 1.08
CA GLY A 53 12.00 -15.13 0.86
C GLY A 53 11.25 -16.29 1.50
N LEU A 54 11.65 -17.52 1.17
CA LEU A 54 11.12 -18.73 1.78
C LEU A 54 12.26 -19.49 2.44
N THR A 55 12.05 -19.94 3.68
CA THR A 55 12.99 -20.79 4.39
C THR A 55 12.29 -21.95 5.08
N ARG A 56 13.00 -23.06 5.27
CA ARG A 56 12.49 -24.20 6.06
C ARG A 56 13.15 -24.22 7.42
N VAL A 57 12.32 -24.24 8.47
CA VAL A 57 12.76 -24.39 9.86
C VAL A 57 11.93 -25.50 10.48
N ASN A 58 12.59 -26.52 11.05
CA ASN A 58 11.93 -27.65 11.72
C ASN A 58 10.86 -28.35 10.86
N GLY A 59 11.11 -28.51 9.55
CA GLY A 59 10.18 -29.17 8.62
C GLY A 59 9.00 -28.31 8.17
N LYS A 60 8.85 -27.09 8.70
CA LYS A 60 7.83 -26.12 8.30
C LYS A 60 8.42 -25.07 7.37
N LEU A 61 7.63 -24.61 6.40
CA LEU A 61 8.03 -23.56 5.48
C LEU A 61 7.55 -22.21 6.02
N TYR A 62 8.45 -21.22 6.03
CA TYR A 62 8.19 -19.87 6.51
C TYR A 62 8.50 -18.84 5.42
N MET A 63 7.63 -17.84 5.33
CA MET A 63 7.88 -16.62 4.57
C MET A 63 8.67 -15.64 5.44
N ILE A 64 9.87 -15.28 4.99
CA ILE A 64 10.76 -14.31 5.62
C ILE A 64 10.64 -12.98 4.88
N PRO A 65 10.76 -11.84 5.58
CA PRO A 65 11.13 -11.69 6.99
C PRO A 65 9.95 -11.70 7.98
N ASP A 66 8.72 -11.87 7.52
CA ASP A 66 7.54 -11.79 8.38
C ASP A 66 7.33 -13.03 9.28
N TRP A 67 8.14 -14.08 9.10
CA TRP A 67 8.06 -15.36 9.82
C TRP A 67 6.67 -15.99 9.82
N VAL A 68 5.95 -15.83 8.71
CA VAL A 68 4.61 -16.41 8.53
C VAL A 68 4.75 -17.85 8.07
N GLU A 69 4.14 -18.79 8.79
CA GLU A 69 4.06 -20.20 8.37
C GLU A 69 3.20 -20.31 7.10
N VAL A 70 3.76 -20.90 6.06
CA VAL A 70 3.13 -21.04 4.74
C VAL A 70 3.06 -22.52 4.34
N LEU A 71 2.18 -22.84 3.39
CA LEU A 71 2.08 -24.22 2.90
C LEU A 71 3.40 -24.69 2.28
N PRO A 72 3.77 -25.98 2.39
CA PRO A 72 5.04 -26.49 1.86
C PRO A 72 5.21 -26.35 0.35
N GLU A 73 4.11 -26.28 -0.40
CA GLU A 73 4.11 -26.16 -1.88
C GLU A 73 4.15 -24.70 -2.35
N THR A 74 4.26 -23.75 -1.43
CA THR A 74 4.24 -22.32 -1.79
C THR A 74 5.50 -21.93 -2.53
N THR A 75 5.31 -21.12 -3.57
CA THR A 75 6.41 -20.59 -4.37
C THR A 75 6.48 -19.07 -4.26
N ILE A 76 7.60 -18.49 -4.65
CA ILE A 76 7.81 -17.03 -4.64
C ILE A 76 6.71 -16.29 -5.43
N LYS A 77 6.15 -16.91 -6.48
CA LYS A 77 5.07 -16.34 -7.32
C LYS A 77 3.74 -16.19 -6.57
N ASP A 78 3.56 -16.95 -5.50
CA ASP A 78 2.36 -16.96 -4.66
C ASP A 78 2.45 -15.92 -3.53
N ILE A 79 3.54 -15.15 -3.49
CA ILE A 79 3.75 -14.05 -2.55
C ILE A 79 3.61 -12.73 -3.30
N LYS A 80 2.78 -11.84 -2.76
CA LYS A 80 2.71 -10.44 -3.17
C LYS A 80 3.69 -9.66 -2.30
N ALA A 81 4.63 -8.97 -2.96
CA ALA A 81 5.54 -8.06 -2.29
C ALA A 81 4.77 -6.94 -1.56
N PHE A 82 5.42 -6.36 -0.55
CA PHE A 82 4.85 -5.24 0.18
C PHE A 82 4.59 -4.06 -0.75
N GLU A 83 3.36 -3.58 -0.74
CA GLU A 83 2.98 -2.31 -1.34
C GLU A 83 2.71 -1.35 -0.19
N GLU A 84 3.53 -0.31 -0.07
CA GLU A 84 3.27 0.76 0.90
C GLU A 84 1.86 1.31 0.64
N GLU A 85 1.03 1.42 1.68
CA GLU A 85 -0.32 1.96 1.53
C GLU A 85 -0.24 3.40 1.00
N THR A 86 -0.42 3.57 -0.30
CA THR A 86 -0.37 4.88 -1.00
C THR A 86 -1.68 5.65 -0.86
N ARG A 87 -2.40 5.51 0.26
CA ARG A 87 -3.72 6.15 0.45
C ARG A 87 -3.61 7.66 0.21
N GLY A 88 -4.25 8.15 -0.86
CA GLY A 88 -4.26 9.56 -1.27
C GLY A 88 -3.10 10.03 -2.17
N ARG A 89 -2.15 9.14 -2.54
CA ARG A 89 -1.06 9.47 -3.46
C ARG A 89 -1.48 9.16 -4.90
N LYS A 90 -1.29 10.11 -5.83
CA LYS A 90 -1.52 9.84 -7.26
C LYS A 90 -0.55 8.74 -7.71
N LYS A 91 -1.09 7.71 -8.37
CA LYS A 91 -0.32 6.57 -8.90
C LYS A 91 0.83 7.11 -9.76
N GLY A 92 2.08 6.78 -9.39
CA GLY A 92 3.29 7.21 -10.11
C GLY A 92 4.00 8.47 -9.61
N SER A 93 3.46 9.17 -8.61
CA SER A 93 4.18 10.31 -8.01
C SER A 93 5.35 9.82 -7.16
N LYS A 94 6.53 10.47 -7.25
CA LYS A 94 7.66 10.20 -6.36
C LYS A 94 7.64 11.18 -5.17
N LYS A 95 8.14 10.74 -4.01
CA LYS A 95 8.45 11.65 -2.90
C LYS A 95 9.76 12.32 -3.31
N VAL A 96 9.85 13.63 -3.14
CA VAL A 96 11.11 14.33 -3.44
C VAL A 96 12.03 14.11 -2.25
N ASP A 97 13.14 13.39 -2.45
CA ASP A 97 14.07 13.02 -1.37
C ASP A 97 14.84 14.24 -0.83
N ASN A 98 14.94 15.32 -1.61
CA ASN A 98 15.52 16.60 -1.21
C ASN A 98 14.54 17.76 -1.53
N PRO A 99 13.62 18.10 -0.62
CA PRO A 99 12.65 19.16 -0.86
C PRO A 99 13.35 20.52 -0.95
N THR A 100 13.27 21.17 -2.11
CA THR A 100 13.66 22.58 -2.23
C THR A 100 12.75 23.42 -1.33
N GLU A 101 13.36 24.36 -0.61
CA GLU A 101 12.65 25.27 0.30
C GLU A 101 12.69 26.69 -0.27
N TRP A 102 11.52 27.30 -0.42
CA TRP A 102 11.40 28.72 -0.77
C TRP A 102 10.97 29.49 0.47
N ARG A 103 11.67 30.59 0.76
CA ARG A 103 11.41 31.46 1.92
C ARG A 103 10.82 32.78 1.43
N PHE A 104 9.68 33.15 1.99
CA PHE A 104 8.99 34.40 1.71
C PHE A 104 8.91 35.23 2.97
N GLU A 105 9.37 36.47 2.93
CA GLU A 105 9.24 37.39 4.06
C GLU A 105 7.79 37.86 4.22
N SER A 106 7.30 37.86 5.45
CA SER A 106 5.96 38.37 5.77
C SER A 106 5.92 39.88 5.65
N LYS A 107 4.89 40.39 4.97
CA LYS A 107 4.63 41.84 4.88
C LYS A 107 4.09 42.44 6.19
N SER A 108 3.50 41.61 7.04
CA SER A 108 2.84 42.07 8.27
C SER A 108 3.80 42.17 9.45
N ASP A 109 4.83 41.32 9.50
CA ASP A 109 5.77 41.21 10.61
C ASP A 109 7.19 41.05 10.05
N PRO A 110 7.98 42.14 9.97
CA PRO A 110 9.37 42.10 9.49
C PRO A 110 10.20 41.09 10.30
N GLY A 111 10.90 40.18 9.61
CA GLY A 111 11.68 39.11 10.25
C GLY A 111 10.96 37.77 10.42
N SER A 112 9.68 37.65 10.07
CA SER A 112 8.97 36.36 9.99
C SER A 112 8.95 35.81 8.55
N TYR A 113 9.26 34.52 8.39
CA TYR A 113 9.38 33.88 7.08
C TYR A 113 8.36 32.74 6.91
N TYR A 114 7.63 32.77 5.80
CA TYR A 114 6.83 31.64 5.35
C TYR A 114 7.70 30.72 4.51
N VAL A 115 7.68 29.42 4.83
CA VAL A 115 8.46 28.41 4.14
C VAL A 115 7.52 27.56 3.29
N VAL A 116 7.86 27.43 2.02
CA VAL A 116 7.18 26.56 1.07
C VAL A 116 8.09 25.38 0.77
N LYS A 117 7.57 24.16 0.91
CA LYS A 117 8.31 22.90 0.67
C LYS A 117 7.62 22.07 -0.40
N GLN A 118 8.39 21.50 -1.33
CA GLN A 118 7.89 20.53 -2.29
C GLN A 118 7.84 19.13 -1.64
N ILE A 119 6.63 18.60 -1.42
CA ILE A 119 6.44 17.27 -0.81
C ILE A 119 6.54 16.16 -1.86
N SER A 120 6.08 16.43 -3.07
CA SER A 120 6.11 15.50 -4.20
C SER A 120 6.13 16.27 -5.51
N ASP A 121 6.33 15.57 -6.63
CA ASP A 121 6.35 16.14 -7.99
C ASP A 121 5.10 16.98 -8.32
N TYR A 122 3.98 16.75 -7.62
CA TYR A 122 2.70 17.41 -7.87
C TYR A 122 2.13 18.15 -6.66
N LYS A 123 2.83 18.16 -5.52
CA LYS A 123 2.30 18.71 -4.26
C LYS A 123 3.34 19.54 -3.54
N VAL A 124 2.94 20.77 -3.24
CA VAL A 124 3.68 21.74 -2.46
C VAL A 124 2.91 22.02 -1.16
N SER A 125 3.60 22.41 -0.09
CA SER A 125 2.99 22.81 1.20
C SER A 125 3.60 24.11 1.71
N CYS A 126 2.77 24.99 2.28
CA CYS A 126 3.20 26.25 2.88
C CYS A 126 2.96 26.23 4.39
N THR A 127 3.81 26.86 5.19
CA THR A 127 3.56 27.08 6.63
C THR A 127 2.54 28.19 6.90
N CYS A 128 2.13 28.93 5.88
CA CYS A 128 1.25 30.09 6.00
C CYS A 128 -0.23 29.72 6.20
N SER A 129 -0.90 30.42 7.12
CA SER A 129 -2.34 30.25 7.41
C SER A 129 -3.25 30.50 6.20
N GLY A 130 -2.77 31.27 5.21
CA GLY A 130 -3.47 31.52 3.95
C GLY A 130 -3.79 30.24 3.17
N GLN A 131 -3.07 29.13 3.41
CA GLN A 131 -3.40 27.83 2.80
C GLN A 131 -4.78 27.33 3.25
N TYR A 132 -5.14 27.51 4.52
CA TYR A 132 -6.41 27.03 5.06
C TYR A 132 -7.59 27.94 4.71
N ARG A 133 -7.30 29.23 4.43
CA ARG A 133 -8.31 30.25 4.09
C ARG A 133 -8.70 30.26 2.61
N ALA A 134 -7.83 29.81 1.71
CA ALA A 134 -8.10 29.80 0.28
C ALA A 134 -9.09 28.68 -0.10
N LYS A 135 -10.05 28.97 -0.99
CA LYS A 135 -11.04 28.01 -1.52
C LYS A 135 -10.39 26.76 -2.11
N ASP A 136 -9.29 26.94 -2.84
CA ASP A 136 -8.56 25.84 -3.50
C ASP A 136 -7.48 25.23 -2.59
N ARG A 137 -7.39 25.66 -1.32
CA ARG A 137 -6.34 25.29 -0.37
C ARG A 137 -4.91 25.57 -0.88
N LYS A 138 -4.77 26.48 -1.85
CA LYS A 138 -3.51 26.96 -2.43
C LYS A 138 -3.34 28.45 -2.08
N CYS A 139 -2.37 28.77 -1.22
CA CYS A 139 -2.04 30.16 -0.89
C CYS A 139 -1.28 30.84 -2.04
N ARG A 140 -1.03 32.16 -1.93
CA ARG A 140 -0.25 32.92 -2.92
C ARG A 140 1.15 32.34 -3.12
N HIS A 141 1.89 32.08 -2.04
CA HIS A 141 3.25 31.53 -2.10
C HIS A 141 3.31 30.16 -2.80
N MET A 142 2.30 29.31 -2.57
CA MET A 142 2.21 28.02 -3.28
C MET A 142 1.97 28.21 -4.76
N LYS A 143 1.15 29.19 -5.18
CA LYS A 143 0.89 29.44 -6.61
C LYS A 143 2.14 29.95 -7.33
N GLU A 144 2.93 30.80 -6.67
CA GLU A 144 4.20 31.30 -7.20
C GLU A 144 5.18 30.12 -7.40
N VAL A 145 5.40 29.29 -6.38
CA VAL A 145 6.27 28.11 -6.47
C VAL A 145 5.74 27.05 -7.44
N MET A 146 4.42 26.83 -7.52
CA MET A 146 3.83 25.90 -8.49
C MET A 146 4.02 26.40 -9.93
N GLY A 147 4.02 27.71 -10.16
CA GLY A 147 4.33 28.32 -11.45
C GLY A 147 5.77 28.09 -11.87
N GLU A 148 6.73 28.30 -10.95
CA GLU A 148 8.15 28.04 -11.19
C GLU A 148 8.43 26.57 -11.51
N LEU A 149 7.75 25.65 -10.80
CA LEU A 149 7.93 24.20 -10.97
C LEU A 149 7.10 23.62 -12.14
N GLY A 150 6.28 24.42 -12.83
CA GLY A 150 5.40 23.94 -13.91
C GLY A 150 4.30 22.98 -13.46
N ILE A 151 3.92 23.01 -12.18
CA ILE A 151 2.91 22.12 -11.59
C ILE A 151 1.51 22.75 -11.76
N LYS A 152 0.63 22.11 -12.54
CA LYS A 152 -0.77 22.53 -12.73
C LYS A 152 -1.67 22.11 -11.55
#